data_AF-A0A6J0LDS9-F1
#
_entry.id   AF-A0A6J0LDS9-F1
#
_cell.length_a   1.000
_cell.length_b   1.000
_cell.length_c   1.000
_cell.angle_alpha   90.00
_cell.angle_beta   90.00
_cell.angle_gamma   90.00
#
_symmetry.space_group_name_H-M   'P 1'
#
loop_
_entity.id
_entity.type
_entity.pdbx_description
1 polymer ?
#
loop_
_entity_poly.entity_id
_entity_poly.type
_entity_poly.pdbx_seq_one_letter_code
_entity_poly.pdbx_strand_id
1 'polypeptide(L)'
;MDPSQTHHLMTNLFHKGESLDMWFYLSEQEKFNDFSNEGALYWHETNTPYAVWTPESIRTRSLKYYPSATLQNNGSLYAHVFFTRSEVDK
;
A
#
# COMPACT_ATOMS: atom_id res chain seq x y z
N MET A 1 2.83 39.82 -13.60
CA MET A 1 3.29 38.62 -12.88
C MET A 1 3.78 39.07 -11.52
N ASP A 2 3.14 38.62 -10.45
CA ASP A 2 3.48 38.99 -9.07
C ASP A 2 4.63 38.08 -8.58
N PRO A 3 5.80 38.64 -8.23
CA PRO A 3 6.95 37.86 -7.74
C PRO A 3 6.68 37.14 -6.40
N SER A 4 5.60 37.46 -5.70
CA SER A 4 5.23 36.85 -4.41
C SER A 4 4.43 35.56 -4.55
N GLN A 5 3.92 35.24 -5.74
CA GLN A 5 3.22 33.98 -5.97
C GLN A 5 4.21 32.83 -6.21
N THR A 6 4.52 32.10 -5.13
CA THR A 6 5.13 30.78 -5.24
C THR A 6 4.14 29.84 -5.94
N HIS A 7 4.32 29.61 -7.23
CA HIS A 7 3.65 28.52 -7.91
C HIS A 7 4.16 27.21 -7.29
N HIS A 8 3.31 26.53 -6.51
CA HIS A 8 3.57 25.16 -6.08
C HIS A 8 3.49 24.26 -7.33
N LEU A 9 4.61 24.15 -8.04
CA LEU A 9 4.69 23.36 -9.26
C LEU A 9 4.56 21.85 -8.98
N MET A 10 4.88 21.42 -7.75
CA MET A 10 4.71 20.05 -7.28
C MET A 10 4.44 20.03 -5.76
N THR A 11 3.47 19.23 -5.34
CA THR A 11 3.22 18.88 -3.95
C THR A 11 3.14 17.37 -3.82
N ASN A 12 3.55 16.81 -2.68
CA ASN A 12 3.28 15.41 -2.39
C ASN A 12 1.76 15.16 -2.38
N LEU A 13 1.36 13.96 -2.80
CA LEU A 13 -0.04 13.53 -2.74
C LEU A 13 -0.56 13.45 -1.28
N PHE A 14 0.36 13.15 -0.36
CA PHE A 14 0.10 13.01 1.08
C PHE A 14 0.92 14.02 1.89
N HIS A 15 0.33 14.51 2.97
CA HIS A 15 0.96 15.41 3.92
C HIS A 15 1.57 14.63 5.08
N LYS A 16 2.70 15.11 5.61
CA LYS A 16 3.32 14.50 6.81
C LYS A 16 2.30 14.44 7.95
N GLY A 17 2.17 13.26 8.57
CA GLY A 17 1.22 12.99 9.64
C GLY A 17 -0.20 12.65 9.17
N GLU A 18 -0.48 12.71 7.86
CA GLU A 18 -1.74 12.21 7.30
C GLU A 18 -1.89 10.71 7.57
N SER A 19 -3.10 10.29 7.93
CA SER A 19 -3.42 8.90 8.23
C SER A 19 -3.64 8.14 6.92
N LEU A 20 -2.88 7.07 6.70
CA LEU A 20 -2.97 6.24 5.51
C LEU A 20 -3.34 4.80 5.87
N ASP A 21 -4.11 4.16 5.00
CA ASP A 21 -4.35 2.72 5.02
C ASP A 21 -3.44 2.05 3.99
N MET A 22 -2.79 0.97 4.39
CA MET A 22 -1.95 0.14 3.53
C MET A 22 -2.69 -1.16 3.22
N TRP A 23 -2.83 -1.44 1.93
CA TRP A 23 -3.38 -2.68 1.41
C TRP A 23 -2.28 -3.47 0.73
N PHE A 24 -2.07 -4.71 1.16
CA PHE A 24 -1.09 -5.62 0.59
C PHE A 24 -1.80 -6.88 0.08
N TYR A 25 -1.80 -7.03 -1.25
CA TYR A 25 -2.28 -8.20 -1.96
C TYR A 25 -1.14 -9.09 -2.46
N LEU A 26 -1.37 -10.39 -2.46
CA LEU A 26 -0.51 -11.39 -3.11
C LEU A 26 -1.21 -11.96 -4.33
N SER A 27 -0.50 -12.00 -5.46
CA SER A 27 -1.03 -12.53 -6.71
C SER A 27 0.07 -13.10 -7.60
N GLU A 28 -0.26 -14.11 -8.39
CA GLU A 28 0.62 -14.66 -9.44
C GLU A 28 0.64 -13.76 -10.70
N GLN A 29 -0.20 -12.71 -10.73
CA GLN A 29 -0.26 -11.76 -11.83
C GLN A 29 0.66 -10.56 -11.55
N GLU A 30 1.47 -10.20 -12.55
CA GLU A 30 2.35 -9.02 -12.49
C GLU A 30 1.58 -7.71 -12.36
N LYS A 31 0.37 -7.64 -12.93
CA LYS A 31 -0.53 -6.50 -12.81
C LYS A 31 -1.71 -6.89 -11.94
N PHE A 32 -2.12 -5.98 -11.07
CA PHE A 32 -3.22 -6.20 -10.14
C PHE A 32 -4.30 -5.15 -10.29
N ASN A 33 -5.55 -5.60 -10.44
CA ASN A 33 -6.74 -4.76 -10.57
C ASN A 33 -7.98 -5.38 -9.90
N ASP A 34 -7.81 -6.44 -9.11
CA ASP A 34 -8.89 -7.20 -8.47
C ASP A 34 -8.99 -6.88 -6.98
N PHE A 35 -9.30 -5.61 -6.67
CA PHE A 35 -9.33 -5.10 -5.30
C PHE A 35 -10.46 -5.69 -4.43
N SER A 36 -11.45 -6.35 -5.03
CA SER A 36 -12.54 -7.04 -4.33
C SER A 36 -12.17 -8.46 -3.87
N ASN A 37 -10.99 -8.96 -4.22
CA ASN A 37 -10.59 -10.32 -3.92
C ASN A 37 -9.98 -10.44 -2.53
N GLU A 38 -10.83 -10.79 -1.56
CA GLU A 38 -10.42 -11.05 -0.18
C GLU A 38 -9.39 -12.18 -0.06
N GLY A 39 -9.39 -13.15 -0.98
CA GLY A 39 -8.41 -14.23 -1.00
C GLY A 39 -7.01 -13.79 -1.42
N ALA A 40 -6.90 -12.69 -2.17
CA ALA A 40 -5.62 -12.07 -2.52
C ALA A 40 -5.13 -11.10 -1.43
N LEU A 41 -6.03 -10.55 -0.60
CA LEU A 41 -5.67 -9.62 0.46
C LEU A 41 -4.91 -10.35 1.58
N TYR A 42 -3.61 -10.08 1.67
CA TYR A 42 -2.76 -10.66 2.70
C TYR A 42 -2.74 -9.81 3.98
N TRP A 43 -2.62 -8.49 3.83
CA TRP A 43 -2.51 -7.61 4.98
C TRP A 43 -3.15 -6.25 4.67
N HIS A 44 -4.05 -5.84 5.56
CA HIS A 44 -4.60 -4.50 5.62
C HIS A 44 -4.16 -3.85 6.94
N GLU A 45 -3.52 -2.70 6.86
CA GLU A 45 -3.06 -1.92 8.00
C GLU A 45 -3.66 -0.52 7.93
N THR A 46 -4.47 -0.17 8.93
CA THR A 46 -5.16 1.12 8.93
C THR A 46 -4.40 2.17 9.74
N ASN A 47 -4.66 3.44 9.45
CA ASN A 47 -4.23 4.57 10.27
C ASN A 47 -2.71 4.68 10.50
N THR A 48 -1.93 4.40 9.46
CA THR A 48 -0.48 4.54 9.49
C THR A 48 -0.08 6.00 9.20
N PRO A 49 0.63 6.69 10.11
CA PRO A 49 0.99 8.08 9.91
C PRO A 49 2.07 8.24 8.83
N TYR A 50 1.78 9.01 7.78
CA TYR A 50 2.71 9.26 6.69
C TYR A 50 3.94 10.07 7.11
N ALA A 51 5.13 9.62 6.73
CA ALA A 51 6.41 10.29 7.00
C ALA A 51 6.67 10.61 8.49
N VAL A 52 6.13 9.78 9.38
CA VAL A 52 6.45 9.77 10.81
C VAL A 52 7.15 8.45 11.13
N TRP A 53 8.37 8.52 11.63
CA TRP A 53 9.16 7.35 12.01
C TRP A 53 9.15 7.16 13.52
N THR A 54 8.81 5.95 13.96
CA THR A 54 8.91 5.45 15.32
C THR A 54 9.49 4.03 15.29
N PRO A 55 9.96 3.47 16.41
CA PRO A 55 10.36 2.05 16.46
C PRO A 55 9.26 1.08 15.97
N GLU A 56 7.98 1.44 16.15
CA GLU A 56 6.80 0.70 15.71
C GLU A 56 6.49 0.86 14.20
N SER A 57 7.25 1.70 13.49
CA SER A 57 7.15 1.84 12.03
C SER A 57 7.70 0.63 11.28
N ILE A 58 8.39 -0.28 11.98
CA ILE A 58 8.79 -1.59 11.46
C ILE A 58 7.75 -2.62 11.87
N ARG A 59 7.15 -3.29 10.87
CA ARG A 59 6.16 -4.34 11.09
C ARG A 59 6.54 -5.58 10.30
N THR A 60 6.36 -6.75 10.91
CA THR A 60 6.70 -8.04 10.32
C THR A 60 5.51 -8.99 10.40
N ARG A 61 5.22 -9.67 9.29
CA ARG A 61 4.20 -10.72 9.20
C ARG A 61 4.79 -11.94 8.51
N SER A 62 4.43 -13.13 8.98
CA SER A 62 4.82 -14.41 8.37
C SER A 62 3.59 -15.08 7.76
N LEU A 63 3.74 -15.56 6.53
CA LEU A 63 2.70 -16.28 5.79
C LEU A 63 3.20 -17.66 5.41
N LYS A 64 2.35 -18.67 5.60
CA LYS A 64 2.50 -19.95 4.90
C LYS A 64 1.65 -19.90 3.63
N TYR A 65 2.32 -19.75 2.49
CA TYR A 65 1.67 -19.70 1.18
C TYR A 65 1.65 -21.09 0.54
N TYR A 66 0.54 -21.43 -0.12
CA TYR A 66 0.38 -22.71 -0.83
C TYR A 66 0.29 -22.43 -2.34
N PRO A 67 1.42 -22.60 -3.08
CA PRO A 67 1.47 -22.33 -4.51
C PRO A 67 0.48 -23.14 -5.35
N SER A 68 -0.19 -22.48 -6.29
CA SER A 68 -0.93 -23.19 -7.34
C SER A 68 0.02 -23.99 -8.24
N ALA A 69 -0.52 -24.91 -9.04
CA ALA A 69 0.28 -25.60 -10.05
C ALA A 69 0.92 -24.61 -11.05
N THR A 70 0.22 -23.52 -11.38
CA THR A 70 0.75 -22.46 -12.26
C THR A 70 1.95 -21.77 -11.63
N LEU A 71 1.88 -21.40 -10.35
CA LEU A 71 3.02 -20.80 -9.65
C LEU A 71 4.20 -21.75 -9.54
N GLN A 72 3.97 -23.04 -9.28
CA GLN A 72 5.05 -24.02 -9.21
C GLN A 72 5.81 -24.15 -10.54
N ASN A 73 5.14 -23.92 -11.67
CA ASN A 73 5.73 -24.00 -13.00
C ASN A 73 6.36 -22.69 -13.47
N ASN A 74 5.80 -21.53 -13.09
CA ASN A 74 6.24 -20.21 -13.57
C ASN A 74 7.12 -19.44 -12.56
N GLY A 75 7.02 -19.76 -11.27
CA GLY A 75 7.88 -19.26 -10.19
C GLY A 75 7.65 -17.82 -9.72
N SER A 76 6.74 -17.07 -10.33
CA SER A 76 6.53 -15.65 -10.01
C SER A 76 5.33 -15.39 -9.10
N LEU A 77 5.60 -14.86 -7.90
CA LEU A 77 4.60 -14.34 -6.97
C LEU A 77 4.88 -12.86 -6.73
N TYR A 78 3.86 -12.02 -6.87
CA TYR A 78 3.96 -10.57 -6.77
C TYR A 78 3.28 -10.05 -5.51
N ALA A 79 3.95 -9.10 -4.86
CA ALA A 79 3.39 -8.30 -3.78
C ALA A 79 2.90 -6.96 -4.34
N HIS A 80 1.60 -6.70 -4.22
CA HIS A 80 0.97 -5.47 -4.66
C HIS A 80 0.60 -4.64 -3.44
N VAL A 81 1.28 -3.52 -3.24
CA VAL A 81 1.10 -2.67 -2.06
C VAL A 81 0.55 -1.32 -2.48
N PHE A 82 -0.58 -0.93 -1.89
CA PHE A 82 -1.27 0.32 -2.16
C PHE A 82 -1.45 1.11 -0.86
N PHE A 83 -1.30 2.43 -0.95
CA PHE A 83 -1.61 3.35 0.14
C PHE A 83 -2.79 4.24 -0.26
N THR A 84 -3.77 4.33 0.62
CA THR A 84 -4.94 5.20 0.48
C THR A 84 -5.02 6.14 1.67
N ARG A 85 -5.71 7.27 1.53
CA ARG A 85 -6.09 8.06 2.71
C ARG A 85 -7.01 7.21 3.58
N SER A 86 -6.77 7.20 4.87
CA SER A 86 -7.71 6.57 5.80
C SER A 86 -9.03 7.35 5.77
N GLU A 87 -10.15 6.63 5.78
CA GLU A 87 -11.43 7.27 6.01
C GLU A 87 -11.44 7.86 7.42
N VAL A 88 -11.86 9.12 7.54
CA VAL A 88 -12.20 9.67 8.85
C VAL A 88 -13.52 9.03 9.23
N ASP A 89 -13.57 8.30 10.36
CA ASP A 89 -14.82 7.83 10.94
C ASP A 89 -15.83 8.99 10.92
N LYS A 90 -16.92 8.82 10.15
CA LYS A 90 -18.00 9.82 10.07
C LYS A 90 -18.82 9.85 11.35
#